data_AF-A0A8J4M6H0-F1
#
_entry.id   AF-A0A8J4M6H0-F1
#
_cell.length_a   1.000
_cell.length_b   1.000
_cell.length_c   1.000
_cell.angle_alpha   90.00
_cell.angle_beta   90.00
_cell.angle_gamma   90.00
#
_symmetry.space_group_name_H-M   'P 1'
#
loop_
_entity.id
_entity.type
_entity.pdbx_description
1 polymer ?
#
loop_
_entity_poly.entity_id
_entity_poly.type
_entity_poly.pdbx_seq_one_letter_code
_entity_poly.pdbx_strand_id
1 'polypeptide(L)'
;MRSSLFLRVLLGATILTQAAPVRAQQGQDWFVPGQPQKSTAPRTNTHVNPRNAQPPAAGVGAGAEAAAAPPGPPPPQMQLQLPPVPQLPPLPKGPAPPAAVIGVLGVPEVMRASTAAQEVERAIGGRRAKLNQDAQKEQAAWRDMQQALVNVRSKLNPEQIRARERALQDRITNAQRQFRDRNRIIQEEGQYALGQIEQTLVAVIRQISESRGMNLVLHRQQVALNVNEFDITAEVAGELNKVLPSVTIPAEGQEPPMVPVKPPVPGQPPGQPPTTAASPGAVPTTATPSAATPAAAGAPPAATPPPAAPGAPVANGK
;
A
#
# COMPACT_ATOMS: atom_id res chain seq x y z
N MET A 1 25.02 -61.99 25.55
CA MET A 1 24.92 -61.77 24.09
C MET A 1 24.21 -60.44 23.89
N ARG A 2 24.88 -59.27 23.97
CA ARG A 2 25.65 -58.60 22.90
C ARG A 2 24.96 -58.70 21.53
N SER A 3 24.15 -57.69 21.21
CA SER A 3 24.04 -57.15 19.85
C SER A 3 23.75 -55.66 19.94
N SER A 4 24.84 -54.90 19.79
CA SER A 4 24.87 -53.47 19.56
C SER A 4 24.59 -53.23 18.08
N LEU A 5 23.60 -52.40 17.73
CA LEU A 5 23.69 -51.65 16.48
C LEU A 5 23.24 -50.21 16.72
N PHE A 6 24.24 -49.40 17.03
CA PHE A 6 24.23 -47.96 16.86
C PHE A 6 23.94 -47.65 15.39
N LEU A 7 22.76 -47.11 15.08
CA LEU A 7 22.57 -46.38 13.84
C LEU A 7 22.84 -44.90 14.12
N ARG A 8 24.06 -44.51 13.77
CA ARG A 8 24.54 -43.12 13.73
C ARG A 8 23.70 -42.34 12.72
N VAL A 9 22.88 -41.40 13.20
CA VAL A 9 22.35 -40.32 12.36
C VAL A 9 23.51 -39.36 12.11
N LEU A 10 24.21 -39.57 11.00
CA LEU A 10 25.15 -38.62 10.43
C LEU A 10 24.33 -37.46 9.86
N LEU A 11 24.20 -36.39 10.65
CA LEU A 11 23.74 -35.09 10.16
C LEU A 11 24.91 -34.47 9.37
N GLY A 12 25.01 -34.83 8.09
CA GLY A 12 25.90 -34.18 7.14
C GLY A 12 25.35 -32.81 6.78
N ALA A 13 25.97 -31.76 7.31
CA ALA A 13 25.77 -30.39 6.87
C ALA A 13 26.38 -30.20 5.48
N THR A 14 25.55 -30.32 4.43
CA THR A 14 25.89 -29.83 3.10
C THR A 14 25.26 -28.46 2.93
N ILE A 15 26.05 -27.42 3.19
CA ILE A 15 25.74 -26.05 2.76
C ILE A 15 25.90 -26.02 1.25
N LEU A 16 24.79 -26.15 0.51
CA LEU A 16 24.78 -25.87 -0.92
C LEU A 16 24.60 -24.36 -1.10
N THR A 17 25.71 -23.67 -1.30
CA THR A 17 25.77 -22.26 -1.70
C THR A 17 25.31 -22.15 -3.16
N GLN A 18 24.00 -22.11 -3.40
CA GLN A 18 23.45 -21.82 -4.73
C GLN A 18 23.25 -20.31 -4.84
N ALA A 19 24.21 -19.65 -5.48
CA ALA A 19 24.05 -18.30 -6.00
C ALA A 19 22.93 -18.30 -7.04
N ALA A 20 21.89 -17.51 -6.81
CA ALA A 20 20.83 -17.29 -7.78
C ALA A 20 21.38 -16.46 -8.96
N PRO A 21 21.28 -16.92 -10.22
CA PRO A 21 21.36 -15.99 -11.33
C PRO A 21 20.05 -15.21 -11.42
N VAL A 22 20.14 -13.90 -11.21
CA VAL A 22 19.14 -12.92 -11.63
C VAL A 22 18.89 -13.14 -13.13
N ARG A 23 17.76 -13.77 -13.47
CA ARG A 23 17.18 -13.65 -14.81
C ARG A 23 16.31 -12.41 -14.82
N ALA A 24 16.86 -11.35 -15.42
CA ALA A 24 16.09 -10.24 -15.95
C ALA A 24 15.10 -10.81 -16.98
N GLN A 25 13.83 -10.90 -16.61
CA GLN A 25 12.76 -11.14 -17.58
C GLN A 25 12.33 -9.78 -18.11
N GLN A 26 12.99 -9.45 -19.23
CA GLN A 26 12.59 -8.45 -20.22
C GLN A 26 11.07 -8.57 -20.44
N GLY A 27 10.31 -7.49 -20.27
CA GLY A 27 10.12 -6.55 -21.36
C GLY A 27 9.29 -7.23 -22.45
N GLN A 28 7.96 -7.23 -22.30
CA GLN A 28 7.07 -7.46 -23.44
C GLN A 28 7.12 -6.21 -24.31
N ASP A 29 8.20 -6.09 -25.07
CA ASP A 29 8.36 -5.10 -26.12
C ASP A 29 8.07 -5.78 -27.45
N TRP A 30 7.02 -5.28 -28.07
CA TRP A 30 6.37 -5.75 -29.26
C TRP A 30 7.31 -5.67 -30.47
N PHE A 31 7.53 -6.82 -31.10
CA PHE A 31 8.36 -7.01 -32.29
C PHE A 31 7.87 -6.16 -33.48
N VAL A 32 8.70 -5.24 -33.97
CA VAL A 32 8.53 -4.49 -35.24
C VAL A 32 9.56 -4.97 -36.26
N PRO A 33 9.18 -5.66 -37.34
CA PRO A 33 10.09 -5.98 -38.43
C PRO A 33 10.17 -4.79 -39.41
N GLY A 34 11.37 -4.24 -39.58
CA GLY A 34 11.68 -3.33 -40.68
C GLY A 34 12.33 -2.01 -40.28
N GLN A 35 13.55 -2.06 -39.71
CA GLN A 35 14.47 -0.93 -39.81
C GLN A 35 15.90 -1.40 -40.09
N PRO A 36 16.61 -0.79 -41.06
CA PRO A 36 18.02 -1.06 -41.31
C PRO A 36 18.88 -0.50 -40.18
N GLN A 37 19.60 -1.39 -39.50
CA GLN A 37 20.57 -1.09 -38.47
C GLN A 37 21.78 -0.38 -39.08
N LYS A 38 21.96 0.92 -38.79
CA LYS A 38 23.20 1.65 -39.09
C LYS A 38 23.94 1.97 -37.80
N SER A 39 25.05 1.26 -37.63
CA SER A 39 26.10 1.50 -36.65
C SER A 39 26.72 2.89 -36.85
N THR A 40 26.93 3.65 -35.77
CA THR A 40 27.95 4.71 -35.76
C THR A 40 28.67 4.77 -34.42
N ALA A 41 29.99 4.63 -34.50
CA ALA A 41 30.96 5.17 -33.56
C ALA A 41 31.73 6.31 -34.30
N PRO A 42 32.47 7.18 -33.58
CA PRO A 42 32.51 8.61 -33.84
C PRO A 42 33.64 9.05 -34.78
N ARG A 43 33.50 10.25 -35.38
CA ARG A 43 34.62 11.20 -35.58
C ARG A 43 34.16 12.57 -36.12
N THR A 44 34.99 13.53 -35.74
CA THR A 44 35.08 14.97 -35.97
C THR A 44 35.22 15.42 -37.43
N ASN A 45 34.96 16.72 -37.62
CA ASN A 45 35.50 17.67 -38.62
C ASN A 45 34.70 17.99 -39.91
N THR A 46 34.18 19.22 -39.91
CA THR A 46 34.30 20.31 -40.92
C THR A 46 34.15 20.07 -42.43
N HIS A 47 33.29 20.93 -43.00
CA HIS A 47 33.41 21.70 -44.26
C HIS A 47 32.75 21.18 -45.56
N VAL A 48 31.76 21.97 -46.00
CA VAL A 48 31.45 22.46 -47.36
C VAL A 48 30.95 21.51 -48.47
N ASN A 49 29.83 21.93 -49.06
CA ASN A 49 29.20 21.47 -50.31
C ASN A 49 29.96 22.06 -51.53
N PRO A 50 30.17 21.33 -52.65
CA PRO A 50 29.18 21.42 -53.76
C PRO A 50 29.05 20.20 -54.70
N ARG A 51 27.83 20.02 -55.23
CA ARG A 51 27.41 19.76 -56.64
C ARG A 51 28.17 18.77 -57.57
N ASN A 52 27.35 17.92 -58.24
CA ASN A 52 27.56 17.18 -59.51
C ASN A 52 28.53 15.98 -59.54
N ALA A 53 28.03 14.83 -60.01
CA ALA A 53 28.51 14.07 -61.20
C ALA A 53 28.28 12.55 -61.08
N GLN A 54 27.51 11.98 -62.02
CA GLN A 54 27.60 10.57 -62.44
C GLN A 54 28.97 10.30 -63.06
N PRO A 55 29.54 9.07 -62.97
CA PRO A 55 29.55 8.16 -64.13
C PRO A 55 29.66 6.65 -63.70
N PRO A 56 30.10 5.70 -64.56
CA PRO A 56 29.35 5.10 -65.67
C PRO A 56 29.32 3.55 -65.60
N ALA A 57 28.63 2.95 -66.57
CA ALA A 57 28.56 1.51 -66.79
C ALA A 57 29.81 0.95 -67.50
N ALA A 58 30.27 -0.25 -67.08
CA ALA A 58 30.97 -1.30 -67.85
C ALA A 58 31.42 -2.37 -66.83
N GLY A 59 31.40 -3.68 -67.05
CA GLY A 59 31.07 -4.49 -68.20
C GLY A 59 31.00 -5.96 -67.75
N VAL A 60 30.44 -6.76 -68.63
CA VAL A 60 30.17 -8.19 -68.56
C VAL A 60 31.39 -9.08 -68.26
N GLY A 61 31.14 -10.16 -67.50
CA GLY A 61 32.04 -11.30 -67.35
C GLY A 61 31.27 -12.52 -66.90
N ALA A 62 31.08 -13.48 -67.81
CA ALA A 62 30.26 -14.67 -67.68
C ALA A 62 30.81 -15.70 -66.67
N GLY A 63 29.91 -16.43 -66.02
CA GLY A 63 30.23 -17.54 -65.12
C GLY A 63 29.03 -18.44 -64.84
N ALA A 64 28.82 -19.40 -65.74
CA ALA A 64 28.18 -20.71 -65.58
C ALA A 64 26.91 -20.82 -64.70
N GLU A 65 25.76 -20.91 -65.39
CA GLU A 65 24.49 -21.47 -64.89
C GLU A 65 24.68 -22.90 -64.35
N ALA A 66 24.55 -23.07 -63.04
CA ALA A 66 24.09 -24.32 -62.45
C ALA A 66 22.57 -24.22 -62.34
N ALA A 67 21.85 -24.97 -63.18
CA ALA A 67 20.40 -25.07 -63.16
C ALA A 67 19.92 -25.67 -61.83
N ALA A 68 19.55 -24.81 -60.88
CA ALA A 68 18.74 -25.18 -59.73
C ALA A 68 17.27 -24.89 -60.05
N ALA A 69 16.42 -25.90 -59.93
CA ALA A 69 14.99 -25.80 -60.16
C ALA A 69 14.36 -24.66 -59.32
N PRO A 70 13.34 -23.94 -59.85
CA PRO A 70 12.75 -22.82 -59.14
C PRO A 70 12.10 -23.29 -57.82
N PRO A 71 12.33 -22.58 -56.70
CA PRO A 71 11.60 -22.84 -55.46
C PRO A 71 10.11 -22.57 -55.68
N GLY A 72 9.27 -23.51 -55.27
CA GLY A 72 7.82 -23.36 -55.32
C GLY A 72 7.33 -22.13 -54.53
N PRO A 73 6.17 -21.56 -54.86
CA PRO A 73 5.65 -20.38 -54.18
C PRO A 73 5.45 -20.64 -52.68
N PRO A 74 5.78 -19.66 -51.81
CA PRO A 74 5.59 -19.80 -50.38
C PRO A 74 4.10 -19.93 -50.03
N PRO A 75 3.73 -20.71 -48.99
CA PRO A 75 2.34 -20.84 -48.57
C PRO A 75 1.79 -19.49 -48.09
N PRO A 76 0.52 -19.17 -48.38
CA PRO A 76 -0.09 -17.89 -48.03
C PRO A 76 -0.16 -17.72 -46.51
N GLN A 77 0.37 -16.61 -45.98
CA GLN A 77 0.23 -16.24 -44.58
C GLN A 77 -1.19 -15.69 -44.34
N MET A 78 -1.98 -16.38 -43.53
CA MET A 78 -3.29 -15.91 -43.10
C MET A 78 -3.10 -14.84 -42.02
N GLN A 79 -3.17 -13.56 -42.38
CA GLN A 79 -3.28 -12.46 -41.42
C GLN A 79 -4.71 -12.40 -40.87
N LEU A 80 -4.88 -12.47 -39.55
CA LEU A 80 -6.16 -12.13 -38.91
C LEU A 80 -6.43 -10.65 -39.15
N GLN A 81 -7.26 -10.35 -40.14
CA GLN A 81 -7.75 -9.00 -40.39
C GLN A 81 -8.66 -8.62 -39.20
N LEU A 82 -8.22 -7.71 -38.32
CA LEU A 82 -9.14 -7.14 -37.33
C LEU A 82 -10.29 -6.43 -38.06
N PRO A 83 -11.53 -6.55 -37.56
CA PRO A 83 -12.66 -5.86 -38.16
C PRO A 83 -12.44 -4.34 -38.15
N PRO A 84 -12.96 -3.62 -39.15
CA PRO A 84 -12.83 -2.17 -39.22
C PRO A 84 -13.48 -1.52 -37.99
N VAL A 85 -12.80 -0.53 -37.40
CA VAL A 85 -13.34 0.23 -36.26
C VAL A 85 -14.64 0.91 -36.71
N PRO A 86 -15.77 0.73 -36.01
CA PRO A 86 -17.02 1.38 -36.36
C PRO A 86 -16.86 2.90 -36.32
N GLN A 87 -17.44 3.59 -37.31
CA GLN A 87 -17.37 5.04 -37.37
C GLN A 87 -18.26 5.64 -36.27
N LEU A 88 -17.64 6.30 -35.30
CA LEU A 88 -18.34 6.97 -34.21
C LEU A 88 -18.90 8.32 -34.70
N PRO A 89 -20.19 8.63 -34.47
CA PRO A 89 -20.76 9.93 -34.81
C PRO A 89 -20.04 11.07 -34.06
N PRO A 90 -19.94 12.27 -34.67
CA PRO A 90 -19.28 13.40 -34.04
C PRO A 90 -20.04 13.85 -32.79
N LEU A 91 -19.32 14.01 -31.67
CA LEU A 91 -19.89 14.55 -30.44
C LEU A 91 -20.17 16.06 -30.59
N PRO A 92 -21.28 16.57 -30.05
CA PRO A 92 -21.54 18.00 -30.01
C PRO A 92 -20.43 18.72 -29.22
N LYS A 93 -20.03 19.90 -29.68
CA LYS A 93 -19.02 20.72 -28.98
C LYS A 93 -19.61 21.22 -27.66
N GLY A 94 -19.05 20.77 -26.54
CA GLY A 94 -19.35 21.28 -25.22
C GLY A 94 -18.70 22.65 -24.95
N PRO A 95 -19.06 23.33 -23.86
CA PRO A 95 -18.39 24.55 -23.43
C PRO A 95 -16.89 24.30 -23.15
N ALA A 96 -16.05 25.30 -23.41
CA ALA A 96 -14.63 25.22 -23.12
C ALA A 96 -14.38 25.10 -21.60
N PRO A 97 -13.37 24.33 -21.18
CA PRO A 97 -13.02 24.23 -19.77
C PRO A 97 -12.57 25.59 -19.21
N PRO A 98 -12.72 25.82 -17.88
CA PRO A 98 -12.27 27.05 -17.25
C PRO A 98 -10.75 27.23 -17.38
N ALA A 99 -10.28 28.47 -17.35
CA ALA A 99 -8.85 28.77 -17.33
C ALA A 99 -8.18 28.11 -16.12
N ALA A 100 -7.04 27.47 -16.32
CA ALA A 100 -6.30 26.79 -15.26
C ALA A 100 -5.49 27.80 -14.44
N VAL A 101 -5.74 27.85 -13.13
CA VAL A 101 -4.93 28.56 -12.14
C VAL A 101 -4.28 27.49 -11.27
N ILE A 102 -2.96 27.35 -11.42
CA ILE A 102 -2.23 26.15 -10.99
C ILE A 102 -1.41 26.44 -9.73
N GLY A 103 -1.54 25.58 -8.73
CA GLY A 103 -0.62 25.48 -7.60
C GLY A 103 0.28 24.24 -7.71
N VAL A 104 1.45 24.28 -7.07
CA VAL A 104 2.40 23.17 -6.96
C VAL A 104 2.60 22.84 -5.49
N LEU A 105 2.53 21.56 -5.15
CA LEU A 105 2.63 21.06 -3.79
C LEU A 105 3.60 19.89 -3.67
N GLY A 106 4.55 19.99 -2.74
CA GLY A 106 5.39 18.88 -2.29
C GLY A 106 4.81 18.20 -1.05
N VAL A 107 3.97 17.18 -1.23
CA VAL A 107 3.38 16.44 -0.10
C VAL A 107 4.45 15.86 0.85
N PRO A 108 5.54 15.22 0.38
CA PRO A 108 6.59 14.72 1.27
C PRO A 108 7.22 15.82 2.14
N GLU A 109 7.40 17.00 1.58
CA GLU A 109 7.99 18.16 2.27
C GLU A 109 7.02 18.76 3.29
N VAL A 110 5.71 18.81 2.98
CA VAL A 110 4.67 19.16 3.96
C VAL A 110 4.66 18.17 5.12
N MET A 111 4.67 16.86 4.83
CA MET A 111 4.68 15.82 5.86
C MET A 111 5.93 15.91 6.73
N ARG A 112 7.10 16.17 6.14
CA ARG A 112 8.35 16.35 6.91
C ARG A 112 8.34 17.59 7.79
N ALA A 113 7.67 18.67 7.36
CA ALA A 113 7.50 19.90 8.12
C ALA A 113 6.34 19.84 9.14
N SER A 114 5.51 18.79 9.09
CA SER A 114 4.35 18.66 9.95
C SER A 114 4.72 18.19 11.36
N THR A 115 4.29 18.91 12.39
CA THR A 115 4.51 18.53 13.79
C THR A 115 3.78 17.24 14.14
N ALA A 116 2.55 17.10 13.68
CA ALA A 116 1.74 15.90 13.83
C ALA A 116 2.41 14.67 13.17
N ALA A 117 2.89 14.80 11.93
CA ALA A 117 3.56 13.70 11.25
C ALA A 117 4.86 13.27 11.96
N GLN A 118 5.66 14.22 12.44
CA GLN A 118 6.85 13.94 13.23
C GLN A 118 6.54 13.22 14.55
N GLU A 119 5.40 13.54 15.18
CA GLU A 119 4.93 12.83 16.37
C GLU A 119 4.56 11.38 16.07
N VAL A 120 3.82 11.13 14.99
CA VAL A 120 3.48 9.77 14.53
C VAL A 120 4.74 8.97 14.25
N GLU A 121 5.69 9.54 13.50
CA GLU A 121 6.94 8.86 13.18
C GLU A 121 7.73 8.46 14.43
N ARG A 122 7.80 9.36 15.42
CA ARG A 122 8.46 9.09 16.70
C ARG A 122 7.74 8.01 17.49
N ALA A 123 6.42 8.09 17.60
CA ALA A 123 5.61 7.16 18.38
C ALA A 123 5.64 5.75 17.78
N ILE A 124 5.32 5.63 16.49
CA ILE A 124 5.29 4.35 15.77
C ILE A 124 6.70 3.78 15.62
N GLY A 125 7.70 4.63 15.31
CA GLY A 125 9.11 4.24 15.27
C GLY A 125 9.60 3.69 16.62
N GLY A 126 9.25 4.36 17.72
CA GLY A 126 9.55 3.91 19.08
C GLY A 126 8.93 2.56 19.42
N ARG A 127 7.65 2.35 19.06
CA ARG A 127 6.96 1.07 19.27
C ARG A 127 7.60 -0.07 18.47
N ARG A 128 8.00 0.19 17.21
CA ARG A 128 8.73 -0.78 16.38
C ARG A 128 10.09 -1.13 16.98
N ALA A 129 10.83 -0.14 17.47
CA ALA A 129 12.12 -0.36 18.12
C ALA A 129 11.97 -1.21 19.39
N LYS A 130 10.99 -0.91 20.23
CA LYS A 130 10.65 -1.68 21.43
C LYS A 130 10.26 -3.12 21.10
N LEU A 131 9.42 -3.33 20.07
CA LEU A 131 9.06 -4.67 19.59
C LEU A 131 10.29 -5.47 19.15
N ASN A 132 11.22 -4.83 18.44
CA ASN A 132 12.46 -5.47 18.01
C ASN A 132 13.38 -5.84 19.19
N GLN A 133 13.47 -4.97 20.21
CA GLN A 133 14.20 -5.27 21.44
C GLN A 133 13.57 -6.44 22.21
N ASP A 134 12.24 -6.47 22.33
CA ASP A 134 11.49 -7.57 22.96
C ASP A 134 11.75 -8.89 22.22
N ALA A 135 11.75 -8.87 20.88
CA ALA A 135 12.04 -10.04 20.05
C ALA A 135 13.46 -10.59 20.28
N GLN A 136 14.46 -9.73 20.39
CA GLN A 136 15.84 -10.14 20.68
C GLN A 136 15.98 -10.77 22.07
N LYS A 137 15.31 -10.21 23.08
CA LYS A 137 15.30 -10.77 24.45
C LYS A 137 14.64 -12.14 24.48
N GLU A 138 13.51 -12.30 23.81
CA GLU A 138 12.79 -13.57 23.77
C GLU A 138 13.59 -14.64 23.00
N GLN A 139 14.24 -14.27 21.89
CA GLN A 139 15.14 -15.18 21.17
C GLN A 139 16.35 -15.62 22.02
N ALA A 140 16.91 -14.72 22.83
CA ALA A 140 17.97 -15.07 23.77
C ALA A 140 17.45 -16.03 24.85
N ALA A 141 16.26 -15.78 25.40
CA ALA A 141 15.61 -16.65 26.38
C ALA A 141 15.35 -18.05 25.82
N TRP A 142 14.92 -18.18 24.56
CA TRP A 142 14.74 -19.49 23.91
C TRP A 142 16.04 -20.27 23.76
N ARG A 143 17.13 -19.60 23.39
CA ARG A 143 18.44 -20.25 23.31
C ARG A 143 18.91 -20.73 24.68
N ASP A 144 18.74 -19.92 25.72
CA ASP A 144 19.11 -20.29 27.08
C ASP A 144 18.28 -21.48 27.60
N MET A 145 16.96 -21.47 27.40
CA MET A 145 16.09 -22.59 27.77
C MET A 145 16.43 -23.88 27.04
N GLN A 146 16.77 -23.80 25.74
CA GLN A 146 17.24 -24.96 24.97
C GLN A 146 18.55 -25.51 25.54
N GLN A 147 19.51 -24.63 25.82
CA GLN A 147 20.79 -25.03 26.39
C GLN A 147 20.63 -25.64 27.79
N ALA A 148 19.77 -25.04 28.63
CA ALA A 148 19.44 -25.55 29.94
C ALA A 148 18.81 -26.95 29.86
N LEU A 149 17.87 -27.18 28.94
CA LEU A 149 17.26 -28.49 28.72
C LEU A 149 18.29 -29.53 28.30
N VAL A 150 19.20 -29.20 27.38
CA VAL A 150 20.29 -30.09 26.95
C VAL A 150 21.20 -30.45 28.13
N ASN A 151 21.58 -29.46 28.96
CA ASN A 151 22.49 -29.65 30.09
C ASN A 151 21.90 -30.55 31.18
N VAL A 152 20.58 -30.50 31.42
CA VAL A 152 19.92 -31.33 32.45
C VAL A 152 19.28 -32.60 31.90
N ARG A 153 19.29 -32.81 30.57
CA ARG A 153 18.60 -33.93 29.91
C ARG A 153 18.97 -35.29 30.51
N SER A 154 20.24 -35.50 30.82
CA SER A 154 20.76 -36.75 31.41
C SER A 154 20.28 -37.00 32.85
N LYS A 155 19.71 -35.99 33.51
CA LYS A 155 19.21 -36.03 34.90
C LYS A 155 17.68 -36.09 34.98
N LEU A 156 16.98 -35.99 33.85
CA LEU A 156 15.51 -35.97 33.79
C LEU A 156 14.96 -37.29 33.26
N ASN A 157 13.79 -37.69 33.74
CA ASN A 157 13.05 -38.81 33.17
C ASN A 157 12.38 -38.43 31.84
N PRO A 158 12.04 -39.40 30.97
CA PRO A 158 11.51 -39.13 29.63
C PRO A 158 10.22 -38.30 29.61
N GLU A 159 9.35 -38.45 30.62
CA GLU A 159 8.13 -37.64 30.74
C GLU A 159 8.44 -36.17 31.04
N GLN A 160 9.42 -35.90 31.92
CA GLN A 160 9.83 -34.54 32.25
C GLN A 160 10.50 -33.84 31.07
N ILE A 161 11.28 -34.57 30.27
CA ILE A 161 11.86 -34.05 29.03
C ILE A 161 10.76 -33.66 28.04
N ARG A 162 9.78 -34.53 27.81
CA ARG A 162 8.64 -34.25 26.92
C ARG A 162 7.82 -33.05 27.40
N ALA A 163 7.59 -32.93 28.70
CA ALA A 163 6.86 -31.79 29.28
C ALA A 163 7.59 -30.46 29.06
N ARG A 164 8.92 -30.43 29.28
CA ARG A 164 9.74 -29.23 29.04
C ARG A 164 9.83 -28.85 27.57
N GLU A 165 9.98 -29.83 26.69
CA GLU A 165 9.98 -29.61 25.23
C GLU A 165 8.65 -29.00 24.77
N ARG A 166 7.53 -29.55 25.24
CA ARG A 166 6.20 -29.00 24.95
C ARG A 166 6.05 -27.57 25.45
N ALA A 167 6.44 -27.29 26.70
CA ALA A 167 6.38 -25.95 27.26
C ALA A 167 7.24 -24.94 26.48
N LEU A 168 8.42 -25.35 26.01
CA LEU A 168 9.27 -24.52 25.16
C LEU A 168 8.59 -24.26 23.80
N GLN A 169 8.05 -25.31 23.16
CA GLN A 169 7.34 -25.19 21.89
C GLN A 169 6.11 -24.28 21.99
N ASP A 170 5.32 -24.43 23.05
CA ASP A 170 4.16 -23.59 23.33
C ASP A 170 4.55 -22.13 23.52
N ARG A 171 5.63 -21.88 24.28
CA ARG A 171 6.17 -20.52 24.48
C ARG A 171 6.63 -19.88 23.18
N ILE A 172 7.39 -20.61 22.36
CA ILE A 172 7.85 -20.13 21.05
C ILE A 172 6.65 -19.77 20.17
N THR A 173 5.66 -20.66 20.10
CA THR A 173 4.46 -20.46 19.27
C THR A 173 3.63 -19.27 19.75
N ASN A 174 3.45 -19.12 21.07
CA ASN A 174 2.70 -18.00 21.66
C ASN A 174 3.40 -16.66 21.39
N ALA A 175 4.69 -16.57 21.68
CA ALA A 175 5.43 -15.33 21.46
C ALA A 175 5.51 -14.97 19.97
N GLN A 176 5.69 -15.93 19.06
CA GLN A 176 5.61 -15.67 17.61
C GLN A 176 4.26 -15.07 17.21
N ARG A 177 3.14 -15.61 17.73
CA ARG A 177 1.80 -15.07 17.49
C ARG A 177 1.70 -13.63 18.02
N GLN A 178 2.08 -13.41 19.27
CA GLN A 178 2.05 -12.09 19.91
C GLN A 178 2.89 -11.05 19.16
N PHE A 179 4.08 -11.41 18.66
CA PHE A 179 4.91 -10.50 17.87
C PHE A 179 4.24 -10.14 16.53
N ARG A 180 3.60 -11.10 15.86
CA ARG A 180 2.86 -10.84 14.63
C ARG A 180 1.67 -9.93 14.86
N ASP A 181 0.90 -10.18 15.92
CA ASP A 181 -0.27 -9.36 16.28
C ASP A 181 0.14 -7.94 16.68
N ARG A 182 1.15 -7.79 17.56
CA ARG A 182 1.69 -6.46 17.92
C ARG A 182 2.23 -5.71 16.71
N ASN A 183 2.96 -6.38 15.83
CA ASN A 183 3.44 -5.74 14.61
C ASN A 183 2.28 -5.29 13.73
N ARG A 184 1.23 -6.10 13.56
CA ARG A 184 0.04 -5.72 12.81
C ARG A 184 -0.64 -4.49 13.41
N ILE A 185 -0.88 -4.48 14.73
CA ILE A 185 -1.50 -3.35 15.43
C ILE A 185 -0.68 -2.08 15.23
N ILE A 186 0.64 -2.12 15.42
CA ILE A 186 1.52 -0.96 15.21
C ILE A 186 1.40 -0.38 13.79
N GLN A 187 1.26 -1.24 12.78
CA GLN A 187 1.04 -0.78 11.40
C GLN A 187 -0.33 -0.15 11.23
N GLU A 188 -1.40 -0.78 11.74
CA GLU A 188 -2.76 -0.25 11.66
C GLU A 188 -2.90 1.10 12.38
N GLU A 189 -2.28 1.25 13.56
CA GLU A 189 -2.21 2.51 14.30
C GLU A 189 -1.51 3.62 13.50
N GLY A 190 -0.38 3.28 12.86
CA GLY A 190 0.35 4.21 12.00
C GLY A 190 -0.48 4.66 10.79
N GLN A 191 -1.17 3.74 10.13
CA GLN A 191 -2.04 4.06 8.99
C GLN A 191 -3.24 4.90 9.41
N TYR A 192 -3.82 4.62 10.57
CA TYR A 192 -4.92 5.41 11.11
C TYR A 192 -4.48 6.86 11.39
N ALA A 193 -3.34 7.04 12.07
CA ALA A 193 -2.82 8.35 12.38
C ALA A 193 -2.42 9.15 11.12
N LEU A 194 -1.79 8.49 10.14
CA LEU A 194 -1.47 9.11 8.86
C LEU A 194 -2.74 9.51 8.08
N GLY A 195 -3.77 8.67 8.09
CA GLY A 195 -5.05 8.98 7.45
C GLY A 195 -5.72 10.23 8.01
N GLN A 196 -5.62 10.48 9.32
CA GLN A 196 -6.11 11.72 9.93
C GLN A 196 -5.36 12.96 9.40
N ILE A 197 -4.03 12.84 9.26
CA ILE A 197 -3.18 13.91 8.72
C ILE A 197 -3.53 14.18 7.26
N GLU A 198 -3.67 13.13 6.45
CA GLU A 198 -4.01 13.24 5.03
C GLU A 198 -5.38 13.88 4.81
N GLN A 199 -6.39 13.48 5.58
CA GLN A 199 -7.73 14.09 5.51
C GLN A 199 -7.68 15.58 5.84
N THR A 200 -6.94 15.96 6.87
CA THR A 200 -6.79 17.37 7.27
C THR A 200 -5.99 18.14 6.22
N LEU A 201 -4.94 17.54 5.68
CA LEU A 201 -4.14 18.11 4.60
C LEU A 201 -5.00 18.45 3.38
N VAL A 202 -5.88 17.54 2.94
CA VAL A 202 -6.78 17.79 1.80
C VAL A 202 -7.71 18.99 2.08
N ALA A 203 -8.24 19.11 3.30
CA ALA A 203 -9.07 20.25 3.68
C ALA A 203 -8.29 21.57 3.64
N VAL A 204 -7.05 21.57 4.15
CA VAL A 204 -6.15 22.73 4.13
C VAL A 204 -5.79 23.14 2.69
N ILE A 205 -5.44 22.17 1.84
CA ILE A 205 -5.15 22.42 0.41
C ILE A 205 -6.35 23.08 -0.25
N ARG A 206 -7.56 22.58 0.01
CA ARG A 206 -8.78 23.14 -0.55
C ARG A 206 -9.01 24.58 -0.08
N GLN A 207 -8.86 24.87 1.20
CA GLN A 207 -9.01 26.23 1.74
C GLN A 207 -8.03 27.23 1.13
N ILE A 208 -6.76 26.83 0.98
CA ILE A 208 -5.72 27.66 0.34
C ILE A 208 -6.02 27.84 -1.15
N SER A 209 -6.49 26.78 -1.82
CA SER A 209 -6.89 26.83 -3.23
C SER A 209 -8.05 27.79 -3.48
N GLU A 210 -9.08 27.74 -2.63
CA GLU A 210 -10.21 28.66 -2.67
C GLU A 210 -9.76 30.11 -2.41
N SER A 211 -8.87 30.32 -1.43
CA SER A 211 -8.33 31.66 -1.12
C SER A 211 -7.50 32.28 -2.24
N ARG A 212 -6.80 31.48 -3.04
CA ARG A 212 -5.94 31.95 -4.14
C ARG A 212 -6.59 31.80 -5.53
N GLY A 213 -7.83 31.33 -5.60
CA GLY A 213 -8.52 31.07 -6.86
C GLY A 213 -7.91 29.94 -7.70
N MET A 214 -7.14 29.03 -7.08
CA MET A 214 -6.53 27.89 -7.76
C MET A 214 -7.58 26.80 -8.02
N ASN A 215 -7.57 26.22 -9.22
CA ASN A 215 -8.47 25.13 -9.61
C ASN A 215 -7.73 23.84 -10.00
N LEU A 216 -6.41 23.85 -9.94
CA LEU A 216 -5.56 22.69 -10.16
C LEU A 216 -4.35 22.73 -9.23
N VAL A 217 -4.08 21.64 -8.51
CA VAL A 217 -2.85 21.49 -7.71
C VAL A 217 -2.07 20.30 -8.24
N LEU A 218 -0.83 20.55 -8.66
CA LEU A 218 0.08 19.54 -9.18
C LEU A 218 1.08 19.11 -8.12
N HIS A 219 1.45 17.84 -8.13
CA HIS A 219 2.51 17.37 -7.25
C HIS A 219 3.87 17.83 -7.77
N ARG A 220 4.76 18.28 -6.88
CA ARG A 220 6.10 18.76 -7.25
C ARG A 220 6.91 17.76 -8.08
N GLN A 221 6.71 16.45 -7.87
CA GLN A 221 7.36 15.38 -8.64
C GLN A 221 6.96 15.34 -10.13
N GLN A 222 5.83 15.93 -10.49
CA GLN A 222 5.33 15.98 -11.88
C GLN A 222 5.78 17.25 -12.62
N VAL A 223 6.41 18.18 -11.90
CA VAL A 223 6.75 19.50 -12.42
C VAL A 223 8.27 19.65 -12.44
N ALA A 224 8.86 19.68 -13.64
CA ALA A 224 10.31 19.82 -13.80
C ALA A 224 10.82 21.24 -13.41
N LEU A 225 9.98 22.25 -13.59
CA LEU A 225 10.30 23.65 -13.30
C LEU A 225 9.01 24.41 -12.93
N ASN A 226 9.03 25.09 -11.78
CA ASN A 226 8.00 26.04 -11.37
C ASN A 226 8.65 27.34 -10.89
N VAL A 227 7.88 28.41 -10.82
CA VAL A 227 8.26 29.61 -10.06
C VAL A 227 7.73 29.46 -8.63
N ASN A 228 8.43 30.07 -7.66
CA ASN A 228 8.05 30.00 -6.24
C ASN A 228 6.62 30.48 -5.96
N GLU A 229 6.08 31.37 -6.79
CA GLU A 229 4.72 31.91 -6.64
C GLU A 229 3.64 30.83 -6.84
N PHE A 230 3.93 29.78 -7.61
CA PHE A 230 3.05 28.63 -7.75
C PHE A 230 3.22 27.62 -6.60
N ASP A 231 4.31 27.69 -5.84
CA ASP A 231 4.58 26.72 -4.77
C ASP A 231 3.84 27.11 -3.48
N ILE A 232 2.89 26.26 -3.09
CA ILE A 232 2.07 26.47 -1.89
C ILE A 232 2.53 25.60 -0.71
N THR A 233 3.62 24.85 -0.87
CA THR A 233 4.10 23.86 0.12
C THR A 233 4.33 24.46 1.49
N ALA A 234 5.02 25.61 1.55
CA ALA A 234 5.33 26.26 2.83
C ALA A 234 4.07 26.79 3.54
N GLU A 235 3.12 27.34 2.77
CA GLU A 235 1.85 27.84 3.30
C GLU A 235 0.97 26.71 3.81
N VAL A 236 0.83 25.63 3.02
CA VAL A 236 0.08 24.42 3.41
C VAL A 236 0.68 23.78 4.67
N ALA A 237 2.01 23.68 4.77
CA ALA A 237 2.67 23.15 5.97
C ALA A 237 2.42 24.03 7.21
N GLY A 238 2.50 25.35 7.04
CA GLY A 238 2.20 26.29 8.12
C GLY A 238 0.76 26.20 8.61
N GLU A 239 -0.20 26.08 7.69
CA GLU A 239 -1.61 25.99 8.05
C GLU A 239 -1.97 24.61 8.64
N LEU A 240 -1.42 23.52 8.09
CA LEU A 240 -1.57 22.19 8.66
C LEU A 240 -1.11 22.13 10.12
N ASN A 241 0.02 22.75 10.45
CA ASN A 241 0.54 22.78 11.82
C ASN A 241 -0.33 23.60 12.79
N LYS A 242 -1.07 24.60 12.31
CA LYS A 242 -2.02 25.35 13.14
C LYS A 242 -3.31 24.58 13.37
N VAL A 243 -3.82 23.93 12.32
CA VAL A 243 -5.09 23.20 12.37
C VAL A 243 -4.93 21.86 13.10
N LEU A 244 -3.80 21.19 12.91
CA LEU A 244 -3.52 19.86 13.46
C LEU A 244 -2.11 19.84 14.10
N PRO A 245 -1.96 20.42 15.30
CA PRO A 245 -0.67 20.45 15.98
C PRO A 245 -0.23 19.06 16.46
N SER A 246 -1.18 18.18 16.81
CA SER A 246 -0.99 16.81 17.28
C SER A 246 -2.15 15.93 16.81
N VAL A 247 -1.93 14.61 16.77
CA VAL A 247 -2.90 13.62 16.25
C VAL A 247 -3.24 12.56 17.28
N THR A 248 -4.41 11.95 17.11
CA THR A 248 -4.80 10.84 17.98
C THR A 248 -4.08 9.57 17.53
N ILE A 249 -3.07 9.18 18.29
CA ILE A 249 -2.39 7.90 18.14
C ILE A 249 -3.05 6.93 19.13
N PRO A 250 -3.64 5.82 18.66
CA PRO A 250 -4.22 4.82 19.55
C PRO A 250 -3.19 4.30 20.59
N ALA A 251 -3.68 3.90 21.76
CA ALA A 251 -2.82 3.44 22.85
C ALA A 251 -2.13 2.12 22.48
N GLU A 252 -0.88 1.93 22.90
CA GLU A 252 -0.08 0.74 22.60
C GLU A 252 -0.87 -0.57 22.85
N GLY A 253 -1.15 -1.32 21.77
CA GLY A 253 -1.83 -2.62 21.86
C GLY A 253 -3.36 -2.55 21.87
N GLN A 254 -3.96 -1.38 21.66
CA GLN A 254 -5.37 -1.26 21.30
C GLN A 254 -5.52 -1.26 19.78
N GLU A 255 -6.40 -2.11 19.27
CA GLU A 255 -6.81 -2.04 17.86
C GLU A 255 -7.41 -0.64 17.62
N PRO A 256 -6.97 0.10 16.58
CA PRO A 256 -7.61 1.37 16.24
C PRO A 256 -9.11 1.15 16.04
N PRO A 257 -9.97 2.15 16.34
CA PRO A 257 -11.40 2.00 16.17
C PRO A 257 -11.70 1.62 14.71
N MET A 258 -12.05 0.35 14.51
CA MET A 258 -12.45 -0.19 13.21
C MET A 258 -13.81 0.42 12.87
N VAL A 259 -13.83 1.56 12.20
CA VAL A 259 -14.96 1.86 11.32
C VAL A 259 -14.90 0.82 10.20
N PRO A 260 -15.92 -0.03 10.02
CA PRO A 260 -15.92 -1.03 8.96
C PRO A 260 -15.93 -0.31 7.61
N VAL A 261 -14.74 -0.07 7.04
CA VAL A 261 -14.61 0.20 5.62
C VAL A 261 -14.94 -1.10 4.94
N LYS A 262 -16.20 -1.21 4.52
CA LYS A 262 -16.66 -2.27 3.61
C LYS A 262 -15.63 -2.37 2.48
N PRO A 263 -15.00 -3.54 2.26
CA PRO A 263 -14.05 -3.68 1.15
C PRO A 263 -14.71 -3.19 -0.13
N PRO A 264 -14.03 -2.37 -0.97
CA PRO A 264 -14.56 -2.05 -2.27
C PRO A 264 -14.80 -3.38 -3.00
N VAL A 265 -16.07 -3.63 -3.32
CA VAL A 265 -16.47 -4.81 -4.05
C VAL A 265 -15.78 -4.73 -5.41
N PRO A 266 -14.97 -5.72 -5.83
CA PRO A 266 -14.38 -5.70 -7.15
C PRO A 266 -15.49 -5.71 -8.19
N GLY A 267 -15.61 -4.65 -8.99
CA GLY A 267 -16.49 -4.62 -10.17
C GLY A 267 -17.62 -3.59 -10.20
N GLN A 268 -17.66 -2.60 -9.31
CA GLN A 268 -18.67 -1.52 -9.42
C GLN A 268 -18.11 -0.32 -10.23
N PRO A 269 -18.66 0.00 -11.42
CA PRO A 269 -18.27 1.20 -12.15
C PRO A 269 -18.72 2.47 -11.38
N PRO A 270 -17.91 3.54 -11.37
CA PRO A 270 -18.23 4.75 -10.62
C PRO A 270 -19.37 5.52 -11.30
N GLY A 271 -20.43 5.86 -10.55
CA GLY A 271 -21.33 6.95 -10.96
C GLY A 271 -22.84 6.80 -10.76
N GLN A 272 -23.35 6.15 -9.71
CA GLN A 272 -24.77 6.31 -9.35
C GLN A 272 -24.95 6.59 -7.85
N PRO A 273 -25.54 7.75 -7.47
CA PRO A 273 -25.95 7.98 -6.08
C PRO A 273 -27.16 7.08 -5.72
N PRO A 274 -27.33 6.70 -4.45
CA PRO A 274 -28.42 5.83 -4.04
C PRO A 274 -29.76 6.56 -4.18
N THR A 275 -30.62 6.07 -5.07
CA THR A 275 -32.04 6.43 -5.10
C THR A 275 -32.74 5.76 -3.92
N THR A 276 -33.19 6.57 -2.97
CA THR A 276 -34.17 6.20 -1.96
C THR A 276 -35.50 5.85 -2.64
N ALA A 277 -35.78 4.57 -2.83
CA ALA A 277 -37.11 4.11 -3.20
C ALA A 277 -37.97 3.97 -1.94
N ALA A 278 -38.72 5.03 -1.66
CA ALA A 278 -39.90 4.98 -0.80
C ALA A 278 -40.97 4.10 -1.46
N SER A 279 -41.55 3.17 -0.71
CA SER A 279 -42.75 2.43 -1.11
C SER A 279 -43.99 3.10 -0.51
N PRO A 280 -44.96 3.55 -1.32
CA PRO A 280 -46.31 3.83 -0.83
C PRO A 280 -47.34 2.87 -1.45
N GLY A 281 -48.28 2.40 -0.62
CA GLY A 281 -49.62 2.04 -1.11
C GLY A 281 -50.14 0.68 -0.67
N ALA A 282 -50.82 0.64 0.49
CA ALA A 282 -52.08 -0.10 0.66
C ALA A 282 -52.80 0.39 1.93
N VAL A 283 -53.99 0.97 1.74
CA VAL A 283 -55.00 1.29 2.78
C VAL A 283 -56.38 0.94 2.18
N PRO A 284 -57.49 0.96 2.95
CA PRO A 284 -57.85 0.14 4.12
C PRO A 284 -59.23 -0.54 3.91
N THR A 285 -59.72 -1.42 4.79
CA THR A 285 -61.19 -1.68 4.98
C THR A 285 -61.49 -2.42 6.30
N THR A 286 -62.32 -1.76 7.12
CA THR A 286 -63.30 -2.14 8.16
C THR A 286 -63.28 -3.52 8.86
N ALA A 287 -63.39 -3.52 10.19
CA ALA A 287 -64.61 -3.88 10.98
C ALA A 287 -64.30 -4.55 12.35
N THR A 288 -64.61 -3.80 13.42
CA THR A 288 -65.36 -4.15 14.66
C THR A 288 -64.86 -5.28 15.63
N PRO A 289 -64.98 -5.08 16.97
CA PRO A 289 -64.17 -5.79 17.97
C PRO A 289 -64.94 -6.86 18.78
N SER A 290 -64.21 -7.74 19.49
CA SER A 290 -64.78 -8.51 20.60
C SER A 290 -63.76 -8.74 21.73
N ALA A 291 -64.06 -8.09 22.85
CA ALA A 291 -63.84 -8.39 24.27
C ALA A 291 -62.76 -9.41 24.71
N ALA A 292 -61.86 -8.95 25.58
CA ALA A 292 -61.78 -9.34 27.00
C ALA A 292 -60.62 -8.57 27.68
N THR A 293 -60.88 -7.48 28.42
CA THR A 293 -60.89 -7.34 29.90
C THR A 293 -59.57 -7.66 30.66
N PRO A 294 -59.32 -7.00 31.82
CA PRO A 294 -58.06 -6.28 32.07
C PRO A 294 -57.42 -6.66 33.43
N ALA A 295 -56.21 -6.17 33.70
CA ALA A 295 -55.69 -5.92 35.06
C ALA A 295 -54.39 -5.13 34.90
N ALA A 296 -54.35 -3.84 35.24
CA ALA A 296 -54.04 -3.32 36.58
C ALA A 296 -52.57 -3.60 36.94
N ALA A 297 -51.72 -2.66 37.38
CA ALA A 297 -51.86 -1.29 37.84
C ALA A 297 -50.43 -0.69 37.94
N GLY A 298 -50.34 0.63 38.15
CA GLY A 298 -49.17 1.25 38.81
C GLY A 298 -48.34 2.19 37.93
N ALA A 299 -48.77 3.44 37.85
CA ALA A 299 -47.91 4.58 37.51
C ALA A 299 -47.28 5.18 38.81
N PRO A 300 -46.55 6.31 38.77
CA PRO A 300 -45.10 6.46 39.02
C PRO A 300 -44.87 7.35 40.29
N PRO A 301 -43.88 8.26 40.48
CA PRO A 301 -42.58 8.55 39.84
C PRO A 301 -41.41 8.87 40.85
N ALA A 302 -40.26 9.30 40.27
CA ALA A 302 -39.30 10.30 40.79
C ALA A 302 -38.24 9.90 41.85
N ALA A 303 -36.97 10.22 41.55
CA ALA A 303 -36.12 11.09 42.37
C ALA A 303 -34.74 11.34 41.70
N THR A 304 -34.46 12.62 41.46
CA THR A 304 -33.15 13.21 41.13
C THR A 304 -32.51 13.80 42.42
N PRO A 305 -31.27 14.35 42.40
CA PRO A 305 -30.17 14.03 43.31
C PRO A 305 -30.06 14.96 44.54
N PRO A 306 -29.01 14.79 45.36
CA PRO A 306 -28.29 15.96 45.88
C PRO A 306 -26.76 15.94 45.61
N PRO A 307 -26.13 17.10 45.36
CA PRO A 307 -24.69 17.32 45.45
C PRO A 307 -24.27 17.90 46.81
N ALA A 308 -22.95 17.83 47.09
CA ALA A 308 -22.13 18.72 47.94
C ALA A 308 -21.40 18.04 49.13
N ALA A 309 -20.07 18.06 49.08
CA ALA A 309 -19.20 18.58 50.14
C ALA A 309 -17.73 18.67 49.66
N PRO A 310 -17.10 19.86 49.64
CA PRO A 310 -15.65 20.01 49.62
C PRO A 310 -15.12 20.15 51.06
N GLY A 311 -14.14 19.33 51.44
CA GLY A 311 -13.56 19.31 52.78
C GLY A 311 -12.02 19.40 52.77
N ALA A 312 -11.54 20.60 53.13
CA ALA A 312 -10.29 20.98 53.81
C ALA A 312 -8.90 20.53 53.26
N PRO A 313 -7.96 21.49 53.06
CA PRO A 313 -6.52 21.23 53.08
C PRO A 313 -5.98 21.31 54.52
N VAL A 314 -5.19 20.32 54.92
CA VAL A 314 -4.33 20.39 56.13
C VAL A 314 -2.91 20.72 55.72
N ALA A 315 -2.38 21.73 56.38
CA ALA A 315 -1.03 22.24 56.25
C ALA A 315 -0.03 21.46 57.12
N ASN A 316 1.24 21.61 56.72
CA ASN A 316 2.44 21.71 57.55
C ASN A 316 3.20 20.44 57.97
N GLY A 317 4.52 20.47 57.68
CA GLY A 317 5.54 20.06 58.66
C GLY A 317 6.65 19.15 58.15
N LYS A 318 7.79 19.78 57.78
CA LYS A 318 9.18 19.27 57.70
C LYS A 318 9.50 18.02 56.88
#